data_AF-A0A834SLH9-F1
#
_entry.id   AF-A0A834SLH9-F1
#
_cell.length_a   1.000
_cell.length_b   1.000
_cell.length_c   1.000
_cell.angle_alpha   90.00
_cell.angle_beta   90.00
_cell.angle_gamma   90.00
#
_symmetry.space_group_name_H-M   'P 1'
#
loop_
_entity.id
_entity.type
_entity.pdbx_description
1 polymer ?
#
loop_
_entity_poly.entity_id
_entity_poly.type
_entity_poly.pdbx_seq_one_letter_code
_entity_poly.pdbx_strand_id
1 'polypeptide(L)'
;MVNEANARVQDPVYGCVGAISSLQHQLDGLRAQLALAQAEVAHLRMLPSPTTCAASVSPPSPNIFMHSDSQPQSIFDMDQPIYDDDSMWPR
;
A
#
# COMPACT_ATOMS: atom_id res chain seq x y z
N MET A 1 20.76 17.19 27.59
CA MET A 1 19.77 16.11 27.77
C MET A 1 18.73 16.55 28.81
N VAL A 2 17.88 17.53 28.48
CA VAL A 2 16.91 18.11 29.44
C VAL A 2 15.55 17.41 29.36
N ASN A 3 15.15 16.95 28.17
CA ASN A 3 13.83 16.34 27.94
C ASN A 3 13.67 14.96 28.60
N GLU A 4 14.69 14.10 28.60
CA GLU A 4 14.62 12.80 29.27
C GLU A 4 14.55 12.94 30.80
N ALA A 5 15.42 13.79 31.37
CA ALA A 5 15.46 14.05 32.81
C ALA A 5 14.14 14.64 33.31
N ASN A 6 13.57 15.61 32.57
CA ASN A 6 12.28 16.19 32.93
C ASN A 6 11.12 15.19 32.81
N ALA A 7 11.16 14.30 31.80
CA ALA A 7 10.16 13.26 31.66
C ALA A 7 10.19 12.25 32.82
N ARG A 8 11.38 11.86 33.32
CA ARG A 8 11.51 10.98 34.50
C ARG A 8 11.06 11.63 35.80
N VAL A 9 11.12 12.96 35.92
CA VAL A 9 10.59 13.67 37.09
C VAL A 9 9.06 13.67 37.09
N GLN A 10 8.43 13.80 35.92
CA GLN A 10 6.97 13.79 35.78
C GLN A 10 6.37 12.39 35.78
N ASP A 11 7.09 11.41 35.23
CA ASP A 11 6.74 9.99 35.21
C ASP A 11 7.98 9.16 35.57
N PRO A 12 8.15 8.81 36.86
CA PRO A 12 9.36 8.11 37.34
C PRO A 12 9.47 6.66 36.86
N VAL A 13 8.39 6.09 36.34
CA VAL A 13 8.38 4.69 35.87
C VAL A 13 8.58 4.63 34.36
N TYR A 14 7.87 5.45 33.59
CA TYR A 14 7.88 5.36 32.13
C TYR A 14 8.48 6.58 31.41
N GLY A 15 8.61 7.75 32.06
CA GLY A 15 9.27 8.93 31.50
C GLY A 15 9.00 9.17 30.00
N CYS A 16 10.06 9.26 29.19
CA CYS A 16 9.94 9.41 27.74
C CYS A 16 9.44 8.15 27.00
N VAL A 17 9.61 6.97 27.60
CA VAL A 17 9.09 5.70 27.04
C VAL A 17 7.57 5.72 27.03
N GLY A 18 6.92 6.26 28.07
CA GLY A 18 5.47 6.43 28.12
C GLY A 18 4.95 7.32 26.99
N ALA A 19 5.64 8.42 26.71
CA ALA A 19 5.31 9.32 25.60
C ALA A 19 5.45 8.61 24.24
N ILE A 20 6.53 7.84 24.03
CA ILE A 20 6.75 7.06 22.81
C ILE A 20 5.65 6.02 22.63
N SER A 21 5.32 5.26 23.68
CA SER A 21 4.26 4.23 23.62
C SER A 21 2.88 4.84 23.33
N SER A 22 2.57 6.01 23.90
CA SER A 22 1.34 6.73 23.58
C SER A 22 1.27 7.13 22.11
N LEU A 23 2.37 7.66 21.56
CA LEU A 23 2.44 8.03 20.14
C LEU A 23 2.32 6.80 19.23
N GLN A 24 2.97 5.69 19.57
CA GLN A 24 2.83 4.43 18.85
C GLN A 24 1.37 3.95 18.82
N HIS A 25 0.68 4.00 19.95
CA HIS A 25 -0.73 3.62 20.03
C HIS A 25 -1.64 4.52 19.16
N GLN A 26 -1.39 5.84 19.16
CA GLN A 26 -2.12 6.78 18.30
C GLN A 26 -1.86 6.50 16.81
N LEU A 27 -0.61 6.22 16.47
CA LEU A 27 -0.19 5.90 15.11
C LEU A 27 -0.88 4.62 14.62
N ASP A 28 -0.93 3.58 15.44
CA ASP A 28 -1.62 2.33 15.12
C ASP A 28 -3.14 2.55 14.95
N GLY A 29 -3.76 3.36 15.81
CA GLY A 29 -5.16 3.75 15.67
C GLY A 29 -5.44 4.49 14.36
N LEU A 30 -4.56 5.39 13.93
CA LEU A 30 -4.68 6.09 12.66
C LEU A 30 -4.46 5.16 11.45
N ARG A 31 -3.49 4.24 11.53
CA ARG A 31 -3.26 3.22 10.49
C ARG A 31 -4.47 2.33 10.31
N ALA A 32 -5.12 1.91 11.39
CA ALA A 32 -6.35 1.11 11.33
C ALA A 32 -7.49 1.88 10.63
N GLN A 33 -7.68 3.16 10.96
CA GLN A 33 -8.67 4.02 10.29
C GLN A 33 -8.39 4.17 8.80
N LEU A 34 -7.11 4.36 8.43
CA LEU A 34 -6.71 4.44 7.03
C LEU A 34 -7.03 3.13 6.28
N ALA A 35 -6.69 1.99 6.87
CA ALA A 35 -6.95 0.68 6.27
C ALA A 35 -8.45 0.45 6.06
N LEU A 36 -9.28 0.85 7.02
CA LEU A 36 -10.74 0.78 6.90
C LEU A 36 -11.24 1.65 5.73
N ALA A 37 -10.83 2.92 5.68
CA ALA A 37 -11.23 3.83 4.61
C ALA A 37 -10.77 3.34 3.23
N GLN A 38 -9.57 2.77 3.13
CA GLN A 38 -9.06 2.17 1.88
C GLN A 38 -9.89 0.96 1.44
N ALA A 39 -10.32 0.12 2.38
CA ALA A 39 -11.19 -1.03 2.08
C ALA A 39 -12.56 -0.57 1.56
N GLU A 40 -13.13 0.49 2.13
CA GLU A 40 -14.40 1.07 1.65
C GLU A 40 -14.28 1.61 0.22
N VAL A 41 -13.19 2.34 -0.09
CA VAL A 41 -12.92 2.82 -1.45
C VAL A 41 -12.76 1.67 -2.43
N ALA A 42 -12.02 0.62 -2.05
CA ALA A 42 -11.85 -0.57 -2.88
C ALA A 42 -13.19 -1.26 -3.16
N HIS A 43 -14.05 -1.40 -2.15
CA HIS A 43 -15.39 -1.98 -2.33
C HIS A 43 -16.23 -1.18 -3.33
N LEU A 44 -16.24 0.16 -3.23
CA LEU A 44 -16.95 1.02 -4.18
C LEU A 44 -16.40 0.91 -5.60
N ARG A 45 -15.09 0.68 -5.77
CA ARG A 45 -14.47 0.47 -7.09
C ARG A 45 -14.76 -0.90 -7.69
N MET A 46 -14.99 -1.92 -6.86
CA MET A 46 -15.30 -3.28 -7.30
C MET A 46 -16.78 -3.50 -7.61
N LEU A 47 -17.67 -2.59 -7.18
CA LEU A 47 -19.08 -2.68 -7.56
C LEU A 47 -19.20 -2.47 -9.08
N PRO A 48 -19.68 -3.45 -9.86
CA PRO A 48 -19.81 -3.29 -11.29
C PRO A 48 -20.81 -2.15 -11.56
N SER A 49 -20.39 -1.14 -12.32
CA SER A 49 -21.33 -0.15 -12.86
C SER A 49 -22.44 -0.92 -13.60
N PRO A 50 -23.73 -0.56 -13.46
CA PRO A 50 -24.79 -1.14 -14.28
C PRO A 50 -24.67 -0.57 -15.71
N THR A 51 -23.64 -1.01 -16.45
CA THR A 51 -23.46 -0.70 -17.86
C THR A 51 -23.58 -1.99 -18.64
N THR A 52 -24.81 -2.25 -19.04
CA THR A 52 -25.20 -2.85 -20.32
C THR A 52 -24.68 -4.25 -20.59
N CYS A 53 -25.52 -5.23 -20.26
CA CYS A 53 -25.64 -6.47 -21.00
C CYS A 53 -26.05 -6.17 -22.47
N ALA A 54 -25.10 -5.70 -23.27
CA ALA A 54 -25.24 -5.70 -24.73
C ALA A 54 -24.70 -7.03 -25.22
N ALA A 55 -25.62 -7.94 -25.51
CA ALA A 55 -25.36 -9.15 -26.26
C ALA A 55 -24.62 -8.80 -27.56
N SER A 56 -23.33 -9.13 -27.66
CA SER A 56 -22.64 -9.19 -28.94
C SER A 56 -22.70 -10.63 -29.44
N VAL A 57 -23.79 -10.96 -30.14
CA VAL A 57 -23.83 -12.10 -31.05
C VAL A 57 -22.94 -11.76 -32.25
N SER A 58 -21.71 -12.29 -32.28
CA SER A 58 -20.84 -12.22 -33.46
C SER A 58 -20.79 -13.61 -34.12
N PRO A 59 -21.04 -13.73 -35.44
CA PRO A 59 -21.01 -15.01 -36.14
C PRO A 59 -19.57 -15.51 -36.29
N PRO A 60 -19.32 -16.84 -36.32
CA PRO A 60 -17.99 -17.37 -36.58
C PRO A 60 -17.71 -17.26 -38.08
N SER A 61 -16.59 -16.66 -38.47
CA SER A 61 -16.03 -16.79 -39.82
C SER A 61 -14.63 -17.43 -39.73
N PRO A 62 -14.32 -18.42 -40.58
CA PRO A 62 -13.14 -19.26 -40.43
C PRO A 62 -11.93 -18.75 -41.23
N ASN A 63 -10.77 -19.30 -40.88
CA ASN A 63 -9.49 -19.38 -41.62
C ASN A 63 -8.48 -18.25 -41.36
N ILE A 64 -7.42 -18.54 -40.60
CA ILE A 64 -6.10 -19.14 -40.98
C ILE A 64 -5.09 -18.02 -41.20
N PHE A 65 -4.12 -17.90 -40.30
CA PHE A 65 -2.69 -17.99 -40.62
C PHE A 65 -1.88 -17.94 -39.31
N MET A 66 -1.03 -18.94 -39.08
CA MET A 66 0.01 -18.86 -38.05
C MET A 66 1.01 -17.80 -38.46
N HIS A 67 1.33 -16.86 -37.58
CA HIS A 67 2.60 -16.16 -37.61
C HIS A 67 3.15 -16.09 -36.19
N SER A 68 4.40 -16.53 -36.10
CA SER A 68 5.15 -16.80 -34.89
C SER A 68 5.62 -15.54 -34.17
N ASP A 69 5.90 -15.73 -32.88
CA ASP A 69 6.82 -14.97 -32.03
C ASP A 69 6.69 -13.45 -31.97
N SER A 70 6.00 -12.96 -30.93
CA SER A 70 6.54 -11.89 -30.08
C SER A 70 5.87 -11.97 -28.70
N GLN A 71 6.67 -12.27 -27.67
CA GLN A 71 6.32 -12.15 -26.25
C GLN A 71 5.49 -10.88 -25.97
N PRO A 72 4.40 -10.95 -25.19
CA PRO A 72 3.80 -9.74 -24.67
C PRO A 72 4.81 -9.15 -23.68
N GLN A 73 5.34 -7.95 -23.99
CA GLN A 73 6.08 -7.20 -22.98
C GLN A 73 5.15 -6.99 -21.80
N SER A 74 5.43 -7.76 -20.75
CA SER A 74 4.88 -7.62 -19.42
C SER A 74 5.03 -6.15 -19.02
N ILE A 75 3.90 -5.47 -18.85
CA ILE A 75 3.76 -4.14 -18.25
C ILE A 75 4.29 -4.07 -16.80
N PHE A 76 4.82 -5.18 -16.28
CA PHE A 76 5.51 -5.28 -14.99
C PHE A 76 7.04 -5.28 -15.13
N ASP A 77 7.60 -4.54 -16.09
CA ASP A 77 8.98 -4.09 -15.95
C ASP A 77 8.99 -2.93 -14.93
N MET A 78 8.89 -3.30 -13.65
CA MET A 78 9.20 -2.40 -12.55
C MET A 78 10.73 -2.36 -12.46
N ASP A 79 11.28 -1.35 -13.12
CA ASP A 79 12.67 -0.92 -13.02
C ASP A 79 13.21 -1.12 -11.60
N GLN A 80 14.34 -1.83 -11.53
CA GLN A 80 15.07 -2.15 -10.31
C GLN A 80 15.26 -0.91 -9.43
N PRO A 81 14.84 -0.90 -8.15
CA PRO A 81 15.42 0.06 -7.23
C PRO A 81 16.87 -0.34 -7.00
N ILE A 82 17.78 0.51 -7.47
CA ILE A 82 19.18 0.56 -7.05
C ILE A 82 19.17 0.64 -5.52
N TYR A 83 19.49 -0.48 -4.86
CA TYR A 83 19.81 -0.48 -3.44
C TYR A 83 21.24 0.06 -3.28
N ASP A 84 21.34 1.39 -3.25
CA ASP A 84 22.52 2.09 -2.75
C ASP A 84 22.04 3.14 -1.74
N ASP A 85 21.71 2.73 -0.51
CA ASP A 85 21.77 3.63 0.65
C ASP A 85 21.77 2.86 1.99
N ASP A 86 22.69 1.92 2.17
CA ASP A 86 22.96 1.30 3.49
C ASP A 86 23.73 2.25 4.43
N SER A 87 23.71 3.56 4.16
CA SER A 87 24.54 4.57 4.84
C SER A 87 23.78 5.53 5.77
N MET A 88 22.46 5.37 5.96
CA MET A 88 21.68 6.35 6.73
C MET A 88 20.90 5.78 7.93
N TRP A 89 21.46 4.79 8.63
CA TRP A 89 21.05 4.49 10.01
C TRP A 89 22.05 5.11 11.00
N PRO A 90 21.72 6.20 11.70
CA PRO A 90 22.54 6.68 12.80
C PRO A 90 22.35 5.77 14.03
N ARG A 91 23.47 5.33 14.59
CA ARG A 91 23.60 4.68 15.90
C ARG A 91 23.19 5.60 17.05
#